data_AF-A0A4R8G1A6-F1
#
_entry.id   AF-A0A4R8G1A6-F1
#
_cell.length_a   1.000
_cell.length_b   1.000
_cell.length_c   1.000
_cell.angle_alpha   90.00
_cell.angle_beta   90.00
_cell.angle_gamma   90.00
#
_symmetry.space_group_name_H-M   'P 1'
#
loop_
_entity.id
_entity.type
_entity.pdbx_description
1 polymer ?
#
loop_
_entity_poly.entity_id
_entity_poly.type
_entity_poly.pdbx_seq_one_letter_code
_entity_poly.pdbx_strand_id
1 'polypeptide(L)'
;MNARGILTDLGRAWTRATVRQILTNEKYFGNNVCNRRSLELKRKRVANGPEMWIRSDGAFDAIVEPKQFQKAQAIIAARNRRFSDEEKLERPTRLLQRHGCISGPVIDDADGMPSSGACAHRFGSLRRAYFLVGFTPDRDHRCIEANRVLRQFHGNEIKRVIHEIALLGGAVIRNPATDLPTINSAFTASVVVARCRETSSGGLRRKIRFDTGLAPDITIAIRMNRTNTRALDYDLLPQFQMRSNLLGLPRKTA
;
A
#
# COMPACT_ATOMS: atom_id res chain seq x y z
N MET A 1 10.63 8.19 -11.68
CA MET A 1 10.26 7.24 -12.75
C MET A 1 8.81 7.41 -13.16
N ASN A 2 7.85 7.26 -12.24
CA ASN A 2 6.42 7.44 -12.55
C ASN A 2 6.06 8.80 -13.16
N ALA A 3 6.58 9.90 -12.61
CA ALA A 3 6.37 11.24 -13.17
C ALA A 3 6.94 11.42 -14.59
N ARG A 4 7.88 10.57 -15.01
CA ARG A 4 8.47 10.54 -16.36
C ARG A 4 7.77 9.53 -17.28
N GLY A 5 6.66 8.93 -16.84
CA GLY A 5 5.93 7.91 -17.61
C GLY A 5 6.65 6.57 -17.77
N ILE A 6 7.78 6.36 -17.07
CA ILE A 6 8.56 5.12 -17.20
C ILE A 6 7.87 4.03 -16.38
N LEU A 7 7.51 2.92 -17.03
CA LEU A 7 6.91 1.74 -16.40
C LEU A 7 7.98 0.68 -16.06
N THR A 8 7.62 -0.28 -15.23
CA THR A 8 8.44 -1.47 -14.96
C THR A 8 8.45 -2.40 -16.17
N ASP A 9 9.33 -3.40 -16.18
CA ASP A 9 9.34 -4.53 -17.11
C ASP A 9 7.97 -5.24 -17.24
N LEU A 10 7.19 -5.27 -16.15
CA LEU A 10 5.84 -5.82 -16.13
C LEU A 10 4.73 -4.85 -16.57
N GLY A 11 5.08 -3.69 -17.14
CA GLY A 11 4.11 -2.65 -17.57
C GLY A 11 3.36 -1.97 -16.42
N ARG A 12 3.94 -1.94 -15.21
CA ARG A 12 3.30 -1.38 -14.00
C ARG A 12 4.01 -0.09 -13.57
N ALA A 13 3.32 0.72 -12.79
CA ALA A 13 3.96 1.84 -12.12
C ALA A 13 5.02 1.35 -11.13
N TRP A 14 6.10 2.11 -10.97
CA TRP A 14 7.13 1.83 -10.00
C TRP A 14 6.60 2.04 -8.59
N THR A 15 6.76 1.02 -7.75
CA THR A 15 6.47 1.12 -6.31
C THR A 15 7.76 1.10 -5.51
N ARG A 16 7.73 1.67 -4.30
CA ARG A 16 8.87 1.61 -3.36
C ARG A 16 9.29 0.17 -3.09
N ALA A 17 8.34 -0.74 -2.97
CA ALA A 17 8.58 -2.17 -2.79
C ALA A 17 9.35 -2.78 -3.98
N THR A 18 8.92 -2.48 -5.21
CA THR A 18 9.59 -2.95 -6.44
C THR A 18 11.01 -2.41 -6.53
N VAL A 19 11.22 -1.11 -6.28
CA VAL A 19 12.56 -0.51 -6.27
C VAL A 19 13.45 -1.18 -5.22
N ARG A 20 12.95 -1.38 -4.00
CA ARG A 20 13.71 -2.05 -2.93
C ARG A 20 14.06 -3.49 -3.30
N GLN A 21 13.13 -4.23 -3.90
CA GLN A 21 13.38 -5.60 -4.33
C GLN A 21 14.53 -5.66 -5.34
N ILE A 22 14.58 -4.72 -6.29
CA ILE A 22 15.69 -4.62 -7.24
C ILE A 22 17.00 -4.30 -6.52
N LEU A 23 16.99 -3.26 -5.69
CA LEU A 23 18.19 -2.82 -4.98
C LEU A 23 18.74 -3.85 -3.99
N THR A 24 17.97 -4.86 -3.58
CA THR A 24 18.41 -5.89 -2.62
C THR A 24 18.71 -7.25 -3.27
N ASN A 25 18.47 -7.39 -4.57
CA ASN A 25 18.64 -8.67 -5.24
C ASN A 25 20.06 -8.82 -5.77
N GLU A 26 20.75 -9.87 -5.30
CA GLU A 26 22.16 -10.10 -5.61
C GLU A 26 22.41 -10.46 -7.08
N LYS A 27 21.36 -10.87 -7.81
CA LYS A 27 21.47 -11.18 -9.24
C LYS A 27 21.99 -10.01 -10.07
N TYR A 28 21.73 -8.78 -9.62
CA TYR A 28 22.14 -7.58 -10.36
C TYR A 28 23.64 -7.31 -10.31
N PHE A 29 24.37 -7.88 -9.35
CA PHE A 29 25.85 -7.87 -9.35
C PHE A 29 26.44 -9.27 -9.65
N GLY A 30 25.63 -10.15 -10.24
CA GLY A 30 26.08 -11.42 -10.81
C GLY A 30 25.84 -12.66 -9.94
N ASN A 31 25.26 -12.53 -8.75
CA ASN A 31 25.14 -13.65 -7.82
C ASN A 31 23.74 -14.25 -7.78
N ASN A 32 23.65 -15.58 -7.80
CA ASN A 32 22.39 -16.28 -7.55
C ASN A 32 22.34 -16.77 -6.10
N VAL A 33 21.27 -16.42 -5.39
CA VAL A 33 21.02 -16.91 -4.03
C VAL A 33 19.61 -17.48 -3.97
N CYS A 34 19.52 -18.78 -3.79
CA CYS A 34 18.26 -19.49 -3.65
C CYS A 34 18.20 -20.27 -2.33
N ASN A 35 17.13 -21.04 -2.13
CA ASN A 35 16.86 -21.77 -0.88
C ASN A 35 16.78 -20.92 0.40
N ARG A 36 16.37 -19.64 0.31
CA ARG A 36 16.13 -18.79 1.51
C ARG A 36 14.95 -19.26 2.37
N ARG A 37 14.04 -20.04 1.78
CA ARG A 37 12.86 -20.63 2.44
C ARG A 37 12.58 -21.99 1.82
N SER A 38 12.26 -22.97 2.65
CA SER A 38 11.85 -24.30 2.25
C SER A 38 10.35 -24.53 2.55
N LEU A 39 9.70 -25.32 1.72
CA LEU A 39 8.35 -25.83 1.94
C LEU A 39 8.33 -27.30 1.48
N GLU A 40 8.64 -28.20 2.39
CA GLU A 40 8.53 -29.64 2.14
C GLU A 40 7.05 -30.07 2.14
N LEU A 41 6.73 -31.08 1.34
CA LEU A 41 5.36 -31.61 1.23
C LEU A 41 4.79 -31.95 2.61
N LYS A 42 3.57 -31.46 2.87
CA LYS A 42 2.83 -31.60 4.15
C LYS A 42 3.53 -31.03 5.39
N ARG A 43 4.62 -30.27 5.25
CA ARG A 43 5.31 -29.60 6.36
C ARG A 43 5.08 -28.11 6.37
N LYS A 44 5.32 -27.50 7.53
CA LYS A 44 5.26 -26.04 7.69
C LYS A 44 6.40 -25.41 6.89
N ARG A 45 6.13 -24.25 6.29
CA ARG A 45 7.16 -23.44 5.63
C ARG A 45 8.22 -23.02 6.64
N VAL A 46 9.49 -23.26 6.35
CA VAL A 46 10.61 -22.88 7.22
C VAL A 46 11.46 -21.81 6.53
N ALA A 47 11.95 -20.86 7.32
CA ALA A 47 12.97 -19.92 6.88
C ALA A 47 14.34 -20.57 7.10
N ASN A 48 15.11 -20.70 6.03
CA ASN A 48 16.40 -21.39 6.08
C ASN A 48 17.48 -20.42 6.54
N GLY A 49 18.38 -20.86 7.43
CA GLY A 49 19.55 -20.09 7.80
C GLY A 49 20.55 -19.97 6.65
N PRO A 50 21.50 -19.00 6.71
CA PRO A 50 22.47 -18.74 5.65
C PRO A 50 23.29 -19.97 5.23
N GLU A 51 23.54 -20.89 6.16
CA GLU A 51 24.25 -22.15 5.95
C GLU A 51 23.54 -23.11 4.98
N MET A 52 22.22 -22.97 4.84
CA MET A 52 21.40 -23.74 3.89
C MET A 52 21.16 -22.98 2.58
N TRP A 53 21.60 -21.73 2.46
CA TRP A 53 21.39 -20.98 1.23
C TRP A 53 22.30 -21.52 0.13
N ILE A 54 21.71 -21.83 -1.00
CA ILE A 54 22.48 -22.22 -2.19
C ILE A 54 22.87 -20.92 -2.88
N ARG A 55 24.16 -20.61 -2.80
CA ARG A 55 24.77 -19.40 -3.37
C ARG A 55 25.72 -19.78 -4.48
N SER A 56 25.58 -19.13 -5.62
CA SER A 56 26.52 -19.21 -6.73
C SER A 56 26.94 -17.79 -7.07
N ASP A 57 28.21 -17.47 -6.80
CA ASP A 57 28.80 -16.18 -7.13
C ASP A 57 29.16 -16.16 -8.63
N GLY A 58 28.90 -15.04 -9.32
CA GLY A 58 29.15 -14.91 -10.76
C GLY A 58 28.26 -15.80 -11.64
N ALA A 59 27.11 -16.25 -11.14
CA ALA A 59 26.12 -17.02 -11.90
C ALA A 59 25.58 -16.28 -13.14
N PHE A 60 25.63 -14.95 -13.13
CA PHE A 60 25.17 -14.09 -14.23
C PHE A 60 26.16 -12.95 -14.47
N ASP A 61 26.12 -12.37 -15.67
CA ASP A 61 26.81 -11.13 -15.96
C ASP A 61 26.28 -10.01 -15.05
N ALA A 62 27.20 -9.38 -14.32
CA ALA A 62 26.86 -8.31 -13.40
C ALA A 62 26.41 -7.06 -14.16
N ILE A 63 25.19 -6.61 -13.89
CA ILE A 63 24.65 -5.36 -14.44
C ILE A 63 25.24 -4.15 -13.69
N VAL A 64 25.56 -4.32 -12.40
CA VAL A 64 26.20 -3.30 -11.56
C VAL A 64 27.45 -3.83 -10.89
N GLU A 65 28.43 -2.95 -10.65
CA GLU A 65 29.64 -3.33 -9.93
C GLU A 65 29.33 -3.71 -8.47
N PRO A 66 30.05 -4.69 -7.89
CA PRO A 66 29.88 -5.10 -6.49
C PRO A 66 30.00 -3.91 -5.51
N LYS A 67 30.93 -2.98 -5.76
CA LYS A 67 31.11 -1.78 -4.93
C LYS A 67 29.88 -0.87 -4.93
N GLN A 68 29.19 -0.72 -6.06
CA GLN A 68 27.97 0.08 -6.15
C GLN A 68 26.81 -0.61 -5.42
N PHE A 69 26.68 -1.93 -5.58
CA PHE A 69 25.67 -2.71 -4.86
C PHE A 69 25.85 -2.64 -3.33
N GLN A 70 27.09 -2.78 -2.85
CA GLN A 70 27.42 -2.67 -1.43
C GLN A 70 27.10 -1.28 -0.86
N LYS A 71 27.39 -0.20 -1.61
CA LYS A 71 26.99 1.16 -1.21
C LYS A 71 25.47 1.28 -1.05
N ALA A 72 24.69 0.72 -1.97
CA ALA A 72 23.23 0.71 -1.87
C ALA A 72 22.76 -0.06 -0.61
N GLN A 73 23.35 -1.24 -0.32
CA GLN A 73 23.04 -1.99 0.90
C GLN A 73 23.36 -1.19 2.16
N ALA A 74 24.50 -0.50 2.20
CA ALA A 74 24.91 0.31 3.34
C ALA A 74 23.92 1.46 3.61
N ILE A 75 23.46 2.16 2.57
CA ILE A 75 22.44 3.22 2.69
C ILE A 75 21.12 2.64 3.21
N ILE A 76 20.68 1.48 2.69
CA ILE A 76 19.46 0.81 3.14
C ILE A 76 19.57 0.40 4.61
N ALA A 77 20.71 -0.15 5.02
CA ALA A 77 20.97 -0.55 6.40
C ALA A 77 20.99 0.66 7.35
N ALA A 78 21.70 1.74 6.98
CA ALA A 78 21.77 2.97 7.76
C ALA A 78 20.37 3.60 7.97
N ARG A 79 19.53 3.62 6.92
CA ARG A 79 18.14 4.09 7.01
C ARG A 79 17.30 3.25 7.98
N ASN A 80 17.51 1.93 8.05
CA ASN A 80 16.77 1.08 8.99
C ASN A 80 17.32 1.18 10.44
N ARG A 81 18.62 1.47 10.61
CA ARG A 81 19.26 1.68 11.92
C ARG A 81 18.80 2.96 12.63
N ARG A 82 18.37 3.99 11.89
CA ARG A 82 17.86 5.24 12.45
C ARG A 82 16.56 5.12 13.24
N PHE A 83 15.90 3.96 13.24
CA PHE A 83 14.69 3.74 14.03
C PHE A 83 15.04 2.97 15.31
N SER A 84 14.65 3.50 16.48
CA SER A 84 14.66 2.73 17.73
C SER A 84 13.63 1.60 17.68
N ASP A 85 13.70 0.66 18.62
CA ASP A 85 12.71 -0.43 18.67
C ASP A 85 11.32 0.08 19.05
N GLU A 86 11.25 1.13 19.88
CA GLU A 86 9.99 1.83 20.18
C GLU A 86 9.44 2.54 18.93
N GLU A 87 10.27 3.25 18.17
CA GLU A 87 9.83 3.95 16.95
C GLU A 87 9.36 2.98 15.86
N LYS A 88 9.95 1.79 15.79
CA LYS A 88 9.53 0.73 14.86
C LYS A 88 8.18 0.12 15.22
N LEU A 89 7.71 0.27 16.45
CA LEU A 89 6.38 -0.17 16.91
C LEU A 89 5.37 0.97 16.90
N GLU A 90 5.78 2.19 17.22
CA GLU A 90 4.91 3.35 17.21
C GLU A 90 4.38 3.66 15.80
N ARG A 91 5.24 3.59 14.78
CA ARG A 91 4.82 3.94 13.42
C ARG A 91 3.81 2.95 12.80
N PRO A 92 3.97 1.62 12.91
CA PRO A 92 2.91 0.70 12.50
C PRO A 92 1.65 0.83 13.36
N THR A 93 1.76 1.25 14.62
CA THR A 93 0.58 1.54 15.48
C THR A 93 -0.18 2.74 14.96
N ARG A 94 0.50 3.84 14.62
CA ARG A 94 -0.11 5.01 13.96
C ARG A 94 -0.71 4.65 12.60
N LEU A 95 -0.03 3.79 11.84
CA LEU A 95 -0.53 3.27 10.56
C LEU A 95 -1.80 2.43 10.78
N LEU A 96 -1.85 1.60 11.82
CA LEU A 96 -3.02 0.82 12.20
C LEU A 96 -4.19 1.73 12.63
N GLN A 97 -3.93 2.78 13.40
CA GLN A 97 -4.96 3.75 13.79
C GLN A 97 -5.56 4.46 12.57
N ARG A 98 -4.72 4.87 11.61
CA ARG A 98 -5.15 5.52 10.36
C ARG A 98 -5.90 4.54 9.44
N HIS A 99 -5.34 3.34 9.24
CA HIS A 99 -5.80 2.39 8.22
C HIS A 99 -6.67 1.24 8.74
N GLY A 100 -6.92 1.13 10.05
CA GLY A 100 -7.75 0.09 10.69
C GLY A 100 -7.35 -1.36 10.36
N CYS A 101 -6.25 -1.55 9.63
CA CYS A 101 -5.64 -2.80 9.21
C CYS A 101 -4.22 -2.48 8.72
N ILE A 102 -3.29 -3.37 8.99
CA ILE A 102 -1.90 -3.28 8.53
C ILE A 102 -1.54 -4.54 7.78
N SER A 103 -0.82 -4.38 6.67
CA SER A 103 -0.31 -5.49 5.86
C SER A 103 1.09 -5.13 5.35
N GLY A 104 1.85 -6.13 4.89
CA GLY A 104 3.20 -5.90 4.37
C GLY A 104 3.23 -4.83 3.27
N PRO A 105 2.37 -4.94 2.23
CA PRO A 105 2.28 -3.90 1.20
C PRO A 105 1.84 -2.52 1.72
N VAL A 106 0.97 -2.46 2.73
CA VAL A 106 0.56 -1.19 3.35
C VAL A 106 1.72 -0.54 4.11
N ILE A 107 2.56 -1.34 4.77
CA ILE A 107 3.78 -0.86 5.42
C ILE A 107 4.81 -0.40 4.39
N ASP A 108 4.98 -1.14 3.31
CA ASP A 108 5.99 -0.84 2.30
C ASP A 108 5.67 0.43 1.50
N ASP A 109 4.39 0.71 1.27
CA ASP A 109 3.92 1.92 0.58
C ASP A 109 3.88 3.16 1.48
N ALA A 110 3.83 2.99 2.80
CA ALA A 110 3.74 4.11 3.72
C ALA A 110 5.08 4.87 3.85
N ASP A 111 5.02 6.19 3.68
CA ASP A 111 6.20 7.05 3.77
C ASP A 111 6.80 7.10 5.17
N GLY A 112 8.14 7.16 5.23
CA GLY A 112 8.87 7.18 6.49
C GLY A 112 8.81 5.87 7.29
N MET A 113 8.25 4.78 6.74
CA MET A 113 8.19 3.48 7.41
C MET A 113 9.43 2.62 7.14
N PRO A 114 9.93 1.86 8.13
CA PRO A 114 10.75 0.69 7.84
C PRO A 114 9.96 -0.30 6.98
N SER A 115 10.62 -1.00 6.05
CA SER A 115 9.93 -1.95 5.18
C SER A 115 9.36 -3.12 5.98
N SER A 116 8.32 -3.77 5.46
CA SER A 116 7.68 -4.94 6.07
C SER A 116 8.69 -6.05 6.40
N GLY A 117 9.66 -6.29 5.52
CA GLY A 117 10.76 -7.22 5.75
C GLY A 117 11.72 -6.80 6.87
N ALA A 118 11.95 -5.49 7.07
CA ALA A 118 12.80 -4.97 8.14
C ALA A 118 12.11 -5.11 9.50
N CYS A 119 10.80 -4.84 9.56
CA CYS A 119 9.98 -5.13 10.73
C CYS A 119 9.98 -6.63 11.04
N ALA A 120 9.80 -7.48 10.03
CA ALA A 120 9.80 -8.93 10.23
C ALA A 120 11.14 -9.46 10.74
N HIS A 121 12.26 -8.99 10.18
CA HIS A 121 13.59 -9.40 10.60
C HIS A 121 13.88 -8.99 12.05
N ARG A 122 13.49 -7.77 12.45
CA ARG A 122 13.72 -7.27 13.81
C ARG A 122 12.87 -7.97 14.86
N PHE A 123 11.60 -8.25 14.56
CA PHE A 123 10.65 -8.85 15.51
C PHE A 123 10.49 -10.38 15.32
N GLY A 124 11.38 -11.01 14.55
CA GLY A 124 11.38 -12.45 14.22
C GLY A 124 10.31 -12.86 13.20
N SER A 125 9.17 -12.17 13.13
CA SER A 125 8.22 -12.30 12.03
C SER A 125 7.30 -11.08 11.90
N LEU A 126 6.74 -10.87 10.72
CA LEU A 126 5.77 -9.79 10.50
C LEU A 126 4.50 -9.97 11.35
N ARG A 127 4.09 -11.22 11.56
CA ARG A 127 2.95 -11.56 12.42
C ARG A 127 3.22 -11.22 13.90
N ARG A 128 4.45 -11.42 14.36
CA ARG A 128 4.87 -11.00 15.71
C ARG A 128 4.95 -9.47 15.81
N ALA A 129 5.43 -8.79 14.78
CA ALA A 129 5.39 -7.32 14.72
C ALA A 129 3.96 -6.77 14.84
N TYR A 130 2.98 -7.41 14.18
CA TYR A 130 1.57 -7.07 14.30
C TYR A 130 1.03 -7.27 15.71
N PHE A 131 1.32 -8.43 16.31
CA PHE A 131 0.91 -8.72 17.68
C PHE A 131 1.43 -7.67 18.67
N LEU A 132 2.69 -7.26 18.52
CA LEU A 132 3.33 -6.24 19.37
C LEU A 132 2.69 -4.84 19.24
N VAL A 133 2.00 -4.54 18.13
CA VAL A 133 1.24 -3.29 17.95
C VAL A 133 -0.26 -3.46 18.23
N GLY A 134 -0.64 -4.52 18.96
CA GLY A 134 -2.04 -4.80 19.31
C GLY A 134 -2.91 -5.24 18.12
N PHE A 135 -2.28 -5.65 17.00
CA PHE A 135 -2.98 -6.18 15.84
C PHE A 135 -2.84 -7.71 15.80
N THR A 136 -3.91 -8.42 16.11
CA THR A 136 -3.96 -9.87 15.91
C THR A 136 -4.56 -10.12 14.53
N PRO A 137 -3.75 -10.51 13.51
CA PRO A 137 -4.30 -10.95 12.23
C PRO A 137 -4.92 -12.33 12.43
N ASP A 138 -6.08 -12.40 13.06
CA ASP A 138 -6.79 -13.66 13.19
C ASP A 138 -7.50 -13.95 11.87
N ARG A 139 -7.04 -15.01 11.19
CA ARG A 139 -7.65 -15.69 10.03
C ARG A 139 -8.19 -14.88 8.84
N ASP A 140 -8.02 -13.56 8.76
CA ASP A 140 -8.67 -12.76 7.73
C ASP A 140 -7.72 -12.49 6.54
N HIS A 141 -7.56 -13.49 5.67
CA HIS A 141 -7.04 -13.32 4.30
C HIS A 141 -7.78 -12.19 3.54
N ARG A 142 -9.00 -11.85 3.98
CA ARG A 142 -9.82 -10.73 3.53
C ARG A 142 -9.14 -9.37 3.62
N CYS A 143 -8.24 -9.12 4.58
CA CYS A 143 -7.58 -7.82 4.69
C CYS A 143 -6.51 -7.59 3.60
N ILE A 144 -5.85 -8.65 3.11
CA ILE A 144 -4.82 -8.55 2.07
C ILE A 144 -5.47 -8.55 0.68
N GLU A 145 -6.42 -9.47 0.44
CA GLU A 145 -7.12 -9.56 -0.84
C GLU A 145 -8.06 -8.37 -1.07
N ALA A 146 -8.84 -7.96 -0.07
CA ALA A 146 -9.72 -6.81 -0.24
C ALA A 146 -8.93 -5.53 -0.52
N ASN A 147 -7.78 -5.30 0.13
CA ASN A 147 -6.95 -4.13 -0.17
C ASN A 147 -6.33 -4.19 -1.57
N ARG A 148 -5.96 -5.38 -2.07
CA ARG A 148 -5.46 -5.54 -3.44
C ARG A 148 -6.54 -5.21 -4.48
N VAL A 149 -7.73 -5.77 -4.31
CA VAL A 149 -8.89 -5.51 -5.19
C VAL A 149 -9.31 -4.04 -5.07
N LEU A 150 -9.35 -3.47 -3.85
CA LEU A 150 -9.67 -2.06 -3.62
C LEU A 150 -8.67 -1.11 -4.30
N ARG A 151 -7.37 -1.42 -4.31
CA ARG A 151 -6.35 -0.59 -4.99
C ARG A 151 -6.49 -0.64 -6.51
N GLN A 152 -6.74 -1.83 -7.07
CA GLN A 152 -7.00 -1.96 -8.51
C GLN A 152 -8.29 -1.26 -8.91
N PHE A 153 -9.34 -1.42 -8.09
CA PHE A 153 -10.62 -0.77 -8.28
C PHE A 153 -10.49 0.76 -8.18
N HIS A 154 -9.78 1.26 -7.17
CA HIS A 154 -9.50 2.69 -7.00
C HIS A 154 -8.78 3.29 -8.20
N GLY A 155 -7.73 2.63 -8.71
CA GLY A 155 -7.02 3.10 -9.89
C GLY A 155 -7.87 3.12 -11.17
N ASN A 156 -8.70 2.10 -11.38
CA ASN A 156 -9.57 2.02 -12.56
C ASN A 156 -10.73 3.02 -12.47
N GLU A 157 -11.37 3.15 -11.32
CA GLU A 157 -12.48 4.10 -11.15
C GLU A 157 -12.00 5.55 -11.15
N ILE A 158 -10.81 5.87 -10.60
CA ILE A 158 -10.25 7.22 -10.75
C ILE A 158 -10.08 7.56 -12.23
N LYS A 159 -9.50 6.65 -13.03
CA LYS A 159 -9.35 6.88 -14.48
C LYS A 159 -10.70 7.09 -15.15
N ARG A 160 -11.71 6.31 -14.75
CA ARG A 160 -13.07 6.45 -15.27
C ARG A 160 -13.70 7.79 -14.91
N VAL A 161 -13.63 8.20 -13.65
CA VAL A 161 -14.17 9.49 -13.18
C VAL A 161 -13.47 10.66 -13.89
N ILE A 162 -12.14 10.61 -14.01
CA ILE A 162 -11.38 11.63 -14.76
C ILE A 162 -11.81 11.66 -16.23
N HIS A 163 -11.99 10.49 -16.85
CA HIS A 163 -12.42 10.39 -18.25
C HIS A 163 -13.84 10.91 -18.46
N GLU A 164 -14.79 10.57 -17.57
CA GLU A 164 -16.17 11.07 -17.62
C GLU A 164 -16.23 12.59 -17.41
N ILE A 165 -15.43 13.14 -16.48
CA ILE A 165 -15.33 14.60 -16.31
C ILE A 165 -14.80 15.27 -17.58
N ALA A 166 -13.79 14.68 -18.23
CA ALA A 166 -13.25 15.19 -19.48
C ALA A 166 -14.26 15.13 -20.64
N LEU A 167 -15.03 14.05 -20.74
CA LEU A 167 -16.10 13.91 -21.74
C LEU A 167 -17.21 14.95 -21.56
N LEU A 168 -17.49 15.34 -20.32
CA LEU A 168 -18.45 16.40 -19.99
C LEU A 168 -17.87 17.82 -20.16
N GLY A 169 -16.67 17.96 -20.74
CA GLY A 169 -16.02 19.24 -21.02
C GLY A 169 -15.20 19.81 -19.84
N GLY A 170 -14.99 19.04 -18.77
CA GLY A 170 -14.19 19.44 -17.63
C GLY A 170 -12.68 19.22 -17.83
N ALA A 171 -11.87 20.19 -17.45
CA ALA A 171 -10.41 20.05 -17.43
C ALA A 171 -9.96 19.44 -16.09
N VAL A 172 -9.12 18.40 -16.12
CA VAL A 172 -8.59 17.79 -14.89
C VAL A 172 -7.07 17.79 -14.92
N ILE A 173 -6.46 18.45 -13.94
CA ILE A 173 -5.00 18.52 -13.77
C ILE A 173 -4.62 17.81 -12.47
N ARG A 174 -3.81 16.76 -12.55
CA ARG A 174 -3.36 16.02 -11.36
C ARG A 174 -2.13 16.67 -10.76
N ASN A 175 -2.15 16.92 -9.46
CA ASN A 175 -0.96 17.36 -8.74
C ASN A 175 0.04 16.20 -8.61
N PRO A 176 1.28 16.32 -9.11
CA PRO A 176 2.26 15.24 -9.09
C PRO A 176 2.82 14.91 -7.70
N ALA A 177 2.68 15.82 -6.72
CA ALA A 177 3.16 15.63 -5.35
C ALA A 177 2.09 15.02 -4.43
N THR A 178 0.81 15.36 -4.63
CA THR A 178 -0.30 14.92 -3.76
C THR A 178 -1.27 13.95 -4.43
N ASP A 179 -1.14 13.72 -5.74
CA ASP A 179 -2.00 12.87 -6.58
C ASP A 179 -3.48 13.34 -6.67
N LEU A 180 -3.80 14.50 -6.08
CA LEU A 180 -5.12 15.12 -6.11
C LEU A 180 -5.44 15.73 -7.49
N PRO A 181 -6.57 15.37 -8.13
CA PRO A 181 -7.09 16.09 -9.28
C PRO A 181 -7.60 17.48 -8.90
N THR A 182 -7.18 18.47 -9.68
CA THR A 182 -7.76 19.81 -9.73
C THR A 182 -8.70 19.86 -10.92
N ILE A 183 -9.99 20.10 -10.66
CA ILE A 183 -11.04 20.12 -11.67
C ILE A 183 -11.32 21.58 -12.05
N ASN A 184 -11.31 21.87 -13.35
CA ASN A 184 -11.54 23.19 -13.95
C ASN A 184 -10.70 24.32 -13.35
N SER A 185 -9.51 24.01 -12.82
CA SER A 185 -8.67 24.94 -12.05
C SER A 185 -9.39 25.63 -10.89
N ALA A 186 -10.55 25.11 -10.46
CA ALA A 186 -11.47 25.78 -9.55
C ALA A 186 -11.49 25.11 -8.17
N PHE A 187 -11.42 23.78 -8.12
CA PHE A 187 -11.42 23.03 -6.87
C PHE A 187 -10.64 21.74 -6.98
N THR A 188 -10.13 21.29 -5.84
CA THR A 188 -9.39 20.04 -5.66
C THR A 188 -10.32 18.95 -5.15
N ALA A 189 -10.19 17.74 -5.69
CA ALA A 189 -11.01 16.60 -5.29
C ALA A 189 -10.14 15.45 -4.80
N SER A 190 -10.46 14.88 -3.64
CA SER A 190 -9.98 13.54 -3.28
C SER A 190 -10.99 12.49 -3.75
N VAL A 191 -10.53 11.38 -4.32
CA VAL A 191 -11.39 10.26 -4.73
C VAL A 191 -11.10 9.09 -3.80
N VAL A 192 -12.10 8.58 -3.11
CA VAL A 192 -11.92 7.54 -2.07
C VAL A 192 -12.90 6.39 -2.28
N VAL A 193 -12.41 5.15 -2.19
CA VAL A 193 -13.27 3.97 -2.26
C VAL A 193 -13.73 3.54 -0.86
N ALA A 194 -15.04 3.53 -0.64
CA ALA A 194 -15.70 3.13 0.59
C ALA A 194 -16.23 1.69 0.49
N ARG A 195 -15.44 0.76 1.03
CA ARG A 195 -15.80 -0.66 1.05
C ARG A 195 -17.02 -0.94 1.92
N CYS A 196 -17.87 -1.85 1.47
CA CYS A 196 -18.96 -2.40 2.24
C CYS A 196 -18.43 -3.45 3.24
N ARG A 197 -18.69 -3.26 4.53
CA ARG A 197 -18.46 -4.24 5.60
C ARG A 197 -19.81 -4.70 6.13
N GLU A 198 -20.04 -6.00 6.16
CA GLU A 198 -21.19 -6.59 6.81
C GLU A 198 -20.87 -6.82 8.30
N THR A 199 -21.74 -6.37 9.19
CA THR A 199 -21.62 -6.63 10.63
C THR A 199 -22.13 -8.03 10.94
N SER A 200 -21.76 -8.56 12.11
CA SER A 200 -22.28 -9.85 12.61
C SER A 200 -23.81 -9.89 12.71
N SER A 201 -24.46 -8.73 12.83
CA SER A 201 -25.91 -8.55 12.82
C SER A 201 -26.53 -8.39 11.41
N GLY A 202 -25.77 -8.57 10.33
CA GLY A 202 -26.25 -8.41 8.95
C GLY A 202 -26.36 -6.96 8.44
N GLY A 203 -25.95 -5.98 9.25
CA GLY A 203 -25.95 -4.57 8.87
C GLY A 203 -24.80 -4.22 7.94
N LEU A 204 -25.06 -3.37 6.93
CA LEU A 204 -24.01 -2.88 6.03
C LEU A 204 -23.43 -1.56 6.55
N ARG A 205 -22.12 -1.53 6.80
CA ARG A 205 -21.38 -0.34 7.20
C ARG A 205 -20.29 -0.01 6.19
N ARG A 206 -20.17 1.27 5.86
CA ARG A 206 -19.12 1.81 4.99
C ARG A 206 -18.37 2.88 5.78
N LYS A 207 -17.06 2.72 5.90
CA LYS A 207 -16.20 3.74 6.52
C LYS A 207 -15.49 4.49 5.40
N ILE A 208 -15.86 5.75 5.22
CA ILE A 208 -15.18 6.67 4.30
C ILE A 208 -13.97 7.23 5.03
N ARG A 209 -12.80 7.22 4.39
CA ARG A 209 -11.61 7.90 4.88
C ARG A 209 -11.44 9.19 4.12
N PHE A 210 -11.39 10.29 4.81
CA PHE A 210 -11.13 11.58 4.19
C PHE A 210 -9.64 11.85 4.19
N ASP A 211 -9.09 12.35 3.07
CA ASP A 211 -7.69 12.80 2.99
C ASP A 211 -7.53 14.16 3.65
N THR A 212 -7.90 14.27 4.92
CA THR A 212 -7.93 15.55 5.67
C THR A 212 -6.56 16.22 5.73
N GLY A 213 -5.48 15.45 5.69
CA GLY A 213 -4.11 15.97 5.64
C GLY A 213 -3.70 16.62 4.32
N LEU A 214 -4.41 16.32 3.22
CA LEU A 214 -4.19 16.96 1.91
C LEU A 214 -5.16 18.12 1.67
N ALA A 215 -6.14 18.30 2.56
CA ALA A 215 -7.14 19.37 2.55
C ALA A 215 -7.79 19.64 1.17
N PRO A 216 -8.37 18.61 0.50
CA PRO A 216 -9.10 18.85 -0.75
C PRO A 216 -10.35 19.70 -0.52
N ASP A 217 -10.91 20.32 -1.56
CA ASP A 217 -12.16 21.08 -1.45
C ASP A 217 -13.38 20.16 -1.37
N ILE A 218 -13.33 19.02 -2.08
CA ILE A 218 -14.37 17.99 -2.06
C ILE A 218 -13.77 16.58 -1.97
N THR A 219 -14.53 15.66 -1.41
CA THR A 219 -14.26 14.22 -1.46
C THR A 219 -15.33 13.52 -2.28
N ILE A 220 -14.92 12.80 -3.32
CA ILE A 220 -15.76 11.91 -4.12
C ILE A 220 -15.65 10.51 -3.52
N ALA A 221 -16.65 10.12 -2.75
CA ALA A 221 -16.69 8.81 -2.09
C ALA A 221 -17.41 7.78 -2.98
N ILE A 222 -16.64 6.82 -3.49
CA ILE A 222 -17.15 5.70 -4.29
C ILE A 222 -17.58 4.60 -3.35
N ARG A 223 -18.88 4.43 -3.18
CA ARG A 223 -19.42 3.37 -2.32
C ARG A 223 -19.49 2.07 -3.10
N MET A 224 -18.99 0.99 -2.50
CA MET A 224 -19.05 -0.32 -3.14
C MET A 224 -20.34 -1.09 -2.83
N ASN A 225 -20.70 -1.99 -3.74
CA ASN A 225 -21.74 -3.00 -3.54
C ASN A 225 -21.36 -3.97 -2.39
N ARG A 226 -22.32 -4.80 -1.95
CA ARG A 226 -22.12 -5.74 -0.81
C ARG A 226 -20.95 -6.69 -1.02
N THR A 227 -20.69 -7.10 -2.26
CA THR A 227 -19.59 -8.00 -2.63
C THR A 227 -18.26 -7.31 -2.88
N ASN A 228 -18.20 -5.97 -2.79
CA ASN A 228 -17.02 -5.15 -3.09
C ASN A 228 -16.41 -5.41 -4.48
N THR A 229 -17.24 -5.64 -5.49
CA THR A 229 -16.80 -5.89 -6.88
C THR A 229 -17.12 -4.75 -7.84
N ARG A 230 -18.07 -3.87 -7.50
CA ARG A 230 -18.51 -2.74 -8.35
C ARG A 230 -18.86 -1.52 -7.50
N ALA A 231 -18.78 -0.35 -8.11
CA ALA A 231 -19.30 0.90 -7.56
C ALA A 231 -20.83 0.80 -7.54
N LEU A 232 -21.41 1.11 -6.38
CA LEU A 232 -22.84 1.18 -6.17
C LEU A 232 -23.34 2.59 -6.51
N ASP A 233 -22.66 3.60 -5.97
CA ASP A 233 -23.01 5.02 -6.06
C ASP A 233 -21.82 5.92 -5.70
N TYR A 234 -21.94 7.20 -6.02
CA TYR A 234 -20.94 8.25 -5.79
C TYR A 234 -21.53 9.34 -4.90
N ASP A 235 -20.90 9.61 -3.76
CA ASP A 235 -21.27 10.72 -2.89
C ASP A 235 -20.25 11.86 -3.04
N LEU A 236 -20.73 13.09 -3.26
CA LEU A 236 -19.91 14.30 -3.26
C LEU A 236 -19.97 14.95 -1.88
N LEU A 237 -18.82 15.02 -1.22
CA LEU A 237 -18.71 15.42 0.18
C LEU A 237 -17.81 16.65 0.30
N PRO A 238 -18.39 17.87 0.43
CA PRO A 238 -17.61 19.09 0.60
C PRO A 238 -16.81 19.07 1.90
N GLN A 239 -15.56 19.52 1.84
CA GLN A 239 -14.63 19.55 2.99
C GLN A 239 -15.18 20.37 4.17
N PHE A 240 -15.94 21.44 3.90
CA PHE A 240 -16.51 22.29 4.94
C PHE A 240 -17.59 21.60 5.79
N GLN A 241 -18.36 20.66 5.20
CA GLN A 241 -19.37 19.87 5.93
C GLN A 241 -18.72 18.83 6.84
N MET A 242 -17.44 18.49 6.60
CA MET A 242 -16.70 17.44 7.31
C MET A 242 -15.93 17.93 8.53
N ARG A 243 -15.82 19.26 8.74
CA ARG A 243 -15.32 19.85 9.99
C ARG A 243 -16.33 19.66 11.15
N SER A 244 -17.58 19.35 10.83
CA SER A 244 -18.65 19.05 11.76
C SER A 244 -19.07 17.58 11.66
N ASN A 245 -18.60 16.76 12.60
CA ASN A 245 -19.05 15.41 12.92
C ASN A 245 -18.66 14.24 11.98
N LEU A 246 -18.15 13.17 12.61
CA LEU A 246 -18.05 11.80 12.09
C LEU A 246 -19.45 11.26 11.74
N LEU A 247 -19.99 11.65 10.59
CA LEU A 247 -21.29 11.17 10.13
C LEU A 247 -21.15 9.81 9.43
N GLY A 248 -21.72 8.79 10.06
CA GLY A 248 -22.11 7.57 9.36
C GLY A 248 -23.32 7.88 8.50
N LEU A 249 -23.16 7.95 7.18
CA LEU A 249 -24.26 8.23 6.26
C LEU A 249 -25.35 7.15 6.38
N PRO A 250 -26.60 7.50 6.73
CA PRO A 250 -27.70 6.55 6.75
C PRO A 250 -28.16 6.19 5.33
N ARG A 251 -28.83 5.04 5.22
CA ARG A 251 -29.47 4.53 3.99
C ARG A 251 -30.39 5.59 3.38
N LYS A 252 -30.18 5.95 2.12
CA LYS A 252 -31.28 6.33 1.23
C LYS A 252 -31.82 5.04 0.61
N THR A 253 -33.03 4.66 1.03
CA THR A 253 -33.87 3.68 0.33
C THR A 253 -34.54 4.38 -0.84
N ALA A 254 -34.35 3.82 -2.04
CA ALA A 254 -35.32 3.84 -3.12
C ALA A 254 -35.58 2.38 -3.48
#